data_AF-M2QZQ8-F1
#
_entry.id   AF-M2QZQ8-F1
#
_cell.length_a   1.000
_cell.length_b   1.000
_cell.length_c   1.000
_cell.angle_alpha   90.00
_cell.angle_beta   90.00
_cell.angle_gamma   90.00
#
_symmetry.space_group_name_H-M   'P 1'
#
loop_
_entity.id
_entity.type
_entity.pdbx_description
1 polymer ?
#
loop_
_entity_poly.entity_id
_entity_poly.type
_entity_poly.pdbx_seq_one_letter_code
_entity_poly.pdbx_strand_id
1 'polypeptide(L)'
;MSYLGDNLGAQIIALLQSNFVEGCCAASAISLVLFDHASTISAEIQFIWGRKLTAVTLLFYANRWITFAWAIMSAATQLIEPTSILVCTAIPFTQEALALLLLFLWAAFSSVRVYALSNGSWLLVFLVFLLAVVPFGMNIYGDYWDNTFQFVEMPFAAILCAESSTMSLSLDIKLATATRVCLITSDVIVLLTTWAKSFLMWRDARRLGIPAPLATMLLRDGTAYFA
;
A
#
# COMPACT_ATOMS: atom_id res chain seq x y z
N MET A 1 -38.68 25.35 -0.41
CA MET A 1 -37.33 25.94 -0.32
C MET A 1 -36.52 25.42 0.87
N SER A 2 -37.13 24.84 1.92
CA SER A 2 -36.43 24.25 3.08
C SER A 2 -35.82 22.86 2.83
N TYR A 3 -36.43 22.01 1.99
CA TYR A 3 -35.94 20.64 1.74
C TYR A 3 -34.60 20.52 0.99
N LEU A 4 -34.14 21.60 0.33
CA LEU A 4 -32.82 21.63 -0.33
C LEU A 4 -31.68 21.97 0.65
N GLY A 5 -31.98 22.72 1.72
CA GLY A 5 -31.00 23.08 2.75
C GLY A 5 -30.63 21.92 3.68
N ASP A 6 -31.62 21.08 4.04
CA ASP A 6 -31.39 19.92 4.91
C ASP A 6 -30.47 18.87 4.27
N ASN A 7 -30.59 18.66 2.95
CA ASN A 7 -29.73 17.75 2.20
C ASN A 7 -28.30 18.27 2.06
N LEU A 8 -28.13 19.58 1.86
CA LEU A 8 -26.80 20.20 1.74
C LEU A 8 -26.04 20.17 3.08
N GLY A 9 -26.72 20.48 4.18
CA GLY A 9 -26.13 20.40 5.53
C GLY A 9 -25.67 18.98 5.87
N ALA A 10 -26.49 17.97 5.57
CA ALA A 10 -26.12 16.57 5.78
C ALA A 10 -24.90 16.14 4.93
N GLN A 11 -24.83 16.57 3.66
CA GLN A 11 -23.69 16.28 2.78
C GLN A 11 -22.39 16.92 3.29
N ILE A 12 -22.46 18.17 3.76
CA ILE A 12 -21.31 18.88 4.32
C ILE A 12 -20.80 18.18 5.59
N ILE A 13 -21.70 17.77 6.49
CA ILE A 13 -21.32 17.04 7.71
C ILE A 13 -20.66 15.70 7.36
N ALA A 14 -21.23 14.95 6.40
CA ALA A 14 -20.67 13.68 5.96
C ALA A 14 -19.26 13.85 5.35
N LEU A 15 -19.05 14.89 4.54
CA LEU A 15 -17.75 15.21 3.95
C LEU A 15 -16.72 15.57 5.04
N LEU A 16 -17.08 16.44 5.98
CA LEU A 16 -16.20 16.82 7.09
C LEU A 16 -15.83 15.62 7.97
N GLN A 17 -16.80 14.74 8.23
CA GLN A 17 -16.55 13.52 9.00
C GLN A 17 -15.63 12.56 8.25
N SER A 18 -15.81 12.40 6.93
CA SER A 18 -14.93 11.59 6.09
C SER A 18 -13.50 12.12 6.11
N ASN A 19 -13.31 13.42 5.85
CA ASN A 19 -11.99 14.05 5.85
C ASN A 19 -11.31 13.97 7.23
N PHE A 20 -12.08 14.09 8.31
CA PHE A 20 -11.54 13.94 9.66
C PHE A 20 -11.03 12.53 9.92
N VAL A 21 -11.79 11.50 9.53
CA VAL A 21 -11.37 10.10 9.67
C VAL A 21 -10.12 9.84 8.83
N GLU A 22 -10.11 10.31 7.59
CA GLU A 22 -8.96 10.17 6.69
C GLU A 22 -7.70 10.84 7.27
N GLY A 23 -7.82 12.07 7.77
CA GLY A 23 -6.73 12.77 8.44
C GLY A 23 -6.19 12.02 9.67
N CYS A 24 -7.06 11.46 10.51
CA CYS A 24 -6.64 10.62 11.64
C CYS A 24 -5.86 9.38 11.20
N CYS A 25 -6.34 8.69 10.16
CA CYS A 25 -5.69 7.52 9.58
C CYS A 25 -4.32 7.89 8.98
N ALA A 26 -4.26 8.98 8.23
CA ALA A 26 -3.05 9.49 7.62
C ALA A 26 -2.01 9.89 8.67
N ALA A 27 -2.39 10.65 9.71
CA ALA A 27 -1.50 10.99 10.82
C ALA A 27 -0.92 9.76 11.53
N SER A 28 -1.74 8.72 11.72
CA SER A 28 -1.30 7.45 12.28
C SER A 28 -0.30 6.73 11.37
N ALA A 29 -0.59 6.67 10.06
CA ALA A 29 0.29 6.07 9.07
C ALA A 29 1.64 6.80 8.97
N ILE A 30 1.63 8.14 8.93
CA ILE A 30 2.84 8.98 8.91
C ILE A 30 3.68 8.71 10.15
N SER A 31 3.06 8.67 11.33
CA SER A 31 3.76 8.41 12.59
C SER A 31 4.46 7.05 12.58
N LEU A 32 3.79 6.01 12.07
CA LEU A 32 4.37 4.68 11.91
C LEU A 32 5.54 4.67 10.92
N VAL A 33 5.40 5.34 9.77
CA VAL A 33 6.48 5.44 8.77
C VAL A 33 7.70 6.14 9.37
N LEU A 34 7.51 7.26 10.06
CA LEU A 34 8.60 8.00 10.71
C LEU A 34 9.28 7.17 11.80
N PHE A 35 8.50 6.46 12.61
CA PHE A 35 9.01 5.59 13.66
C PHE A 35 9.83 4.42 13.09
N ASP A 36 9.30 3.74 12.06
CA ASP A 36 10.02 2.68 11.35
C ASP A 36 11.35 3.23 10.79
N HIS A 37 11.32 4.39 10.15
CA HIS A 37 12.53 5.01 9.60
C HIS A 37 13.58 5.34 10.66
N ALA A 38 13.16 5.95 11.77
CA ALA A 38 14.05 6.31 12.86
C ALA A 38 14.64 5.06 13.55
N SER A 39 13.85 3.99 13.70
CA SER A 39 14.28 2.78 14.40
C SER A 39 15.25 1.92 13.58
N THR A 40 15.07 1.84 12.27
CA THR A 40 15.87 0.95 11.41
C THR A 40 17.14 1.59 10.87
N ILE A 41 17.27 2.93 10.93
CA ILE A 41 18.40 3.65 10.30
C ILE A 41 19.77 3.20 10.82
N SER A 42 19.90 2.91 12.11
CA SER A 42 21.17 2.45 12.69
C SER A 42 21.60 1.10 12.11
N ALA A 43 20.65 0.17 11.92
CA ALA A 43 20.91 -1.11 11.31
C ALA A 43 21.19 -0.97 9.80
N GLU A 44 20.47 -0.09 9.11
CA GLU A 44 20.66 0.16 7.68
C GLU A 44 22.06 0.69 7.37
N ILE A 45 22.55 1.63 8.18
CA ILE A 45 23.90 2.18 8.03
C ILE A 45 24.95 1.08 8.18
N GLN A 46 24.76 0.14 9.11
CA GLN A 46 25.73 -0.94 9.36
C GLN A 46 25.66 -2.05 8.30
N PHE A 47 24.46 -2.43 7.86
CA PHE A 47 24.26 -3.63 7.06
C PHE A 47 24.04 -3.37 5.57
N ILE A 48 23.56 -2.19 5.18
CA ILE A 48 23.12 -1.90 3.80
C ILE A 48 23.97 -0.79 3.18
N TRP A 49 24.25 0.28 3.93
CA TRP A 49 25.00 1.41 3.41
C TRP A 49 26.46 1.01 3.16
N GLY A 50 26.95 1.25 1.95
CA GLY A 50 28.31 0.87 1.52
C GLY A 50 28.44 -0.53 0.89
N ARG A 51 27.35 -1.31 0.77
CA ARG A 51 27.36 -2.57 0.00
C ARG A 51 27.16 -2.33 -1.49
N LYS A 52 27.55 -3.32 -2.30
CA LYS A 52 27.36 -3.30 -3.76
C LYS A 52 25.88 -3.15 -4.12
N LEU A 53 25.59 -2.33 -5.13
CA LEU A 53 24.25 -2.18 -5.68
C LEU A 53 23.84 -3.47 -6.40
N THR A 54 23.01 -4.26 -5.73
CA THR A 54 22.30 -5.41 -6.27
C THR A 54 20.82 -5.05 -6.52
N ALA A 55 20.10 -5.88 -7.29
CA ALA A 55 18.67 -5.69 -7.51
C ALA A 55 17.88 -5.62 -6.18
N VAL A 56 18.24 -6.44 -5.19
CA VAL A 56 17.58 -6.46 -3.87
C VAL A 56 17.82 -5.17 -3.09
N THR A 57 19.06 -4.66 -3.09
CA THR A 57 19.36 -3.37 -2.43
C THR A 57 18.68 -2.19 -3.12
N LEU A 58 18.56 -2.22 -4.45
CA LEU A 58 17.85 -1.18 -5.20
C LEU A 58 16.35 -1.18 -4.86
N LEU A 59 15.74 -2.37 -4.84
CA LEU A 59 14.33 -2.55 -4.48
C LEU A 59 14.05 -2.09 -3.04
N PHE A 60 14.96 -2.38 -2.11
CA PHE A 60 14.89 -1.88 -0.74
C PHE A 60 14.93 -0.34 -0.67
N TYR A 61 15.91 0.30 -1.32
CA TYR A 61 15.99 1.76 -1.35
C TYR A 61 14.77 2.40 -2.02
N ALA A 62 14.28 1.83 -3.12
CA ALA A 62 13.09 2.32 -3.80
C ALA A 62 11.88 2.30 -2.86
N ASN A 63 11.60 1.17 -2.20
CA ASN A 63 10.49 1.06 -1.25
C ASN A 63 10.64 2.05 -0.08
N ARG A 64 11.85 2.15 0.50
CA ARG A 64 12.17 3.05 1.62
C ARG A 64 11.86 4.50 1.27
N TRP A 65 12.49 5.03 0.23
CA TRP A 65 12.40 6.45 -0.12
C TRP A 65 11.04 6.84 -0.70
N ILE A 66 10.39 5.94 -1.44
CA ILE A 66 9.03 6.19 -1.95
C ILE A 66 8.03 6.21 -0.80
N THR A 67 8.15 5.31 0.18
CA THR A 67 7.27 5.32 1.38
C THR A 67 7.47 6.61 2.19
N PHE A 68 8.72 7.06 2.33
CA PHE A 68 9.02 8.32 3.01
C PHE A 68 8.46 9.53 2.25
N ALA A 69 8.64 9.57 0.93
CA ALA A 69 8.06 10.62 0.08
C ALA A 69 6.53 10.63 0.15
N TRP A 70 5.90 9.45 0.14
CA TRP A 70 4.45 9.32 0.30
C TRP A 70 3.98 9.90 1.64
N ALA A 71 4.68 9.60 2.74
CA ALA A 71 4.36 10.15 4.06
C ALA A 71 4.52 11.68 4.11
N ILE A 72 5.51 12.25 3.42
CA ILE A 72 5.65 13.71 3.30
C ILE A 72 4.47 14.31 2.54
N MET A 73 4.07 13.72 1.40
CA MET A 73 2.93 14.22 0.63
C MET A 73 1.62 14.09 1.41
N SER A 74 1.44 13.01 2.17
CA SER A 74 0.29 12.80 3.06
C SER A 74 0.28 13.74 4.27
N ALA A 75 1.45 14.20 4.74
CA ALA A 75 1.52 15.27 5.72
C ALA A 75 1.19 16.63 5.08
N ALA A 76 1.63 16.85 3.84
CA ALA A 76 1.39 18.08 3.11
C ALA A 76 -0.10 18.30 2.82
N THR A 77 -0.88 17.26 2.52
CA THR A 77 -2.34 17.37 2.35
C THR A 77 -3.05 17.81 3.63
N GLN A 78 -2.50 17.52 4.81
CA GLN A 78 -3.10 17.89 6.10
C GLN A 78 -2.61 19.23 6.66
N LEU A 79 -1.35 19.58 6.41
CA LEU A 79 -0.70 20.75 7.01
C LEU A 79 -0.73 21.99 6.13
N ILE A 80 -0.90 21.83 4.81
CA ILE A 80 -0.90 22.93 3.86
C ILE A 80 -2.34 23.28 3.49
N GLU A 81 -2.77 24.48 3.84
CA GLU A 81 -4.06 25.00 3.39
C GLU A 81 -4.03 25.22 1.86
N PRO A 82 -5.05 24.73 1.12
CA PRO A 82 -5.08 24.87 -0.32
C PRO A 82 -5.33 26.34 -0.71
N THR A 83 -4.27 27.01 -1.17
CA THR A 83 -4.32 28.42 -1.61
C THR A 83 -4.67 28.59 -3.09
N SER A 84 -4.64 27.50 -3.88
CA SER A 84 -4.91 27.52 -5.31
C SER A 84 -5.35 26.14 -5.81
N ILE A 85 -6.02 26.11 -6.97
CA ILE A 85 -6.42 24.86 -7.63
C ILE A 85 -5.23 23.96 -7.98
N LEU A 86 -4.06 24.56 -8.24
CA LEU A 86 -2.84 23.83 -8.51
C LEU A 86 -2.39 23.02 -7.28
N VAL A 87 -2.47 23.60 -6.09
CA VAL A 87 -2.14 22.90 -4.83
C VAL A 87 -3.18 21.82 -4.53
N CYS A 88 -4.47 22.10 -4.76
CA CYS A 88 -5.57 21.13 -4.61
C CYS A 88 -5.45 19.89 -5.52
N THR A 89 -4.72 19.97 -6.62
CA THR A 89 -4.57 18.87 -7.57
C THR A 89 -3.20 18.22 -7.47
N ALA A 90 -2.13 19.02 -7.48
CA ALA A 90 -0.77 18.50 -7.54
C ALA A 90 -0.38 17.66 -6.32
N ILE A 91 -0.77 18.06 -5.10
CA ILE A 91 -0.41 17.32 -3.88
C ILE A 91 -1.11 15.94 -3.85
N PRO A 92 -2.46 15.85 -3.96
CA PRO A 92 -3.13 14.54 -3.96
C PRO A 92 -2.69 13.65 -5.13
N PHE A 93 -2.59 14.17 -6.35
CA PHE A 93 -2.14 13.36 -7.49
C PHE A 93 -0.71 12.83 -7.33
N THR A 94 0.17 13.59 -6.69
CA THR A 94 1.54 13.12 -6.43
C THR A 94 1.55 12.09 -5.31
N GLN A 95 0.72 12.25 -4.27
CA GLN A 95 0.53 11.25 -3.23
C GLN A 95 0.07 9.91 -3.83
N GLU A 96 -0.96 9.93 -4.68
CA GLU A 96 -1.47 8.72 -5.32
C GLU A 96 -0.46 8.10 -6.30
N ALA A 97 0.31 8.92 -7.02
CA ALA A 97 1.41 8.43 -7.86
C ALA A 97 2.41 7.60 -7.05
N LEU A 98 2.79 8.09 -5.87
CA LEU A 98 3.73 7.40 -4.99
C LEU A 98 3.11 6.12 -4.42
N ALA A 99 1.83 6.13 -4.05
CA ALA A 99 1.10 4.94 -3.59
C ALA A 99 1.04 3.86 -4.67
N LEU A 100 0.78 4.23 -5.93
CA LEU A 100 0.80 3.32 -7.07
C LEU A 100 2.18 2.69 -7.29
N LEU A 101 3.24 3.50 -7.19
CA LEU A 101 4.60 2.98 -7.28
C LEU A 101 4.90 1.96 -6.17
N LEU A 102 4.39 2.18 -4.95
CA LEU A 102 4.51 1.20 -3.86
C LEU A 102 3.75 -0.09 -4.14
N LEU A 103 2.51 -0.01 -4.67
CA LEU A 103 1.75 -1.20 -5.06
C LEU A 103 2.49 -2.04 -6.09
N PHE A 104 3.07 -1.40 -7.10
CA PHE A 104 3.89 -2.08 -8.10
C PHE A 104 5.13 -2.72 -7.48
N LEU A 105 5.81 -2.00 -6.58
CA LEU A 105 6.96 -2.55 -5.85
C LEU A 105 6.58 -3.75 -5.00
N TRP A 106 5.45 -3.72 -4.28
CA TRP A 106 4.99 -4.84 -3.46
C TRP A 106 4.65 -6.06 -4.32
N ALA A 107 4.04 -5.88 -5.50
CA ALA A 107 3.84 -6.95 -6.47
C ALA A 107 5.18 -7.55 -6.95
N ALA A 108 6.18 -6.70 -7.19
CA ALA A 108 7.53 -7.14 -7.54
C ALA A 108 8.21 -7.90 -6.38
N PHE A 109 8.15 -7.42 -5.14
CA PHE A 109 8.67 -8.10 -3.95
C PHE A 109 8.03 -9.48 -3.77
N SER A 110 6.70 -9.55 -3.91
CA SER A 110 5.94 -10.79 -3.77
C SER A 110 6.35 -11.83 -4.82
N SER A 111 6.46 -11.41 -6.09
CA SER A 111 6.88 -12.29 -7.18
C SER A 111 8.34 -12.77 -7.05
N VAL A 112 9.28 -11.88 -6.68
CA VAL A 112 10.69 -12.26 -6.41
C VAL A 112 10.80 -13.24 -5.25
N ARG A 113 10.02 -13.05 -4.18
CA ARG A 113 9.97 -13.98 -3.04
C ARG A 113 9.53 -15.37 -3.49
N VAL A 114 8.49 -15.47 -4.31
CA VAL A 114 8.02 -16.75 -4.85
C VAL A 114 9.05 -17.35 -5.81
N TYR A 115 9.75 -16.55 -6.61
CA TYR A 115 10.82 -17.03 -7.49
C TYR A 115 11.94 -17.72 -6.70
N ALA A 116 12.40 -17.07 -5.62
CA ALA A 116 13.44 -17.60 -4.75
C ALA A 116 13.03 -18.89 -4.03
N LEU A 117 11.79 -18.95 -3.52
CA LEU A 117 11.29 -20.12 -2.78
C LEU A 117 10.91 -21.30 -3.69
N SER A 118 10.41 -21.01 -4.88
CA SER A 118 9.93 -22.03 -5.82
C SER A 118 11.03 -22.70 -6.64
N ASN A 119 12.31 -22.39 -6.35
CA ASN A 119 13.48 -22.87 -7.10
C ASN A 119 13.40 -22.48 -8.59
N GLY A 120 12.91 -21.27 -8.88
CA GLY A 120 12.86 -20.72 -10.24
C GLY A 120 11.63 -21.09 -11.08
N SER A 121 10.50 -21.47 -10.48
CA SER A 121 9.29 -21.79 -11.26
C SER A 121 8.60 -20.52 -11.78
N TRP A 122 8.82 -20.21 -13.07
CA TRP A 122 8.30 -19.00 -13.71
C TRP A 122 6.77 -18.92 -13.75
N LEU A 123 6.07 -20.06 -13.81
CA LEU A 123 4.61 -20.08 -13.85
C LEU A 123 3.97 -19.50 -12.59
N LEU A 124 4.44 -19.91 -11.40
CA LEU A 124 3.91 -19.40 -10.13
C LEU A 124 4.22 -17.92 -9.94
N VAL A 125 5.41 -17.50 -10.36
CA VAL A 125 5.86 -16.12 -10.28
C VAL A 125 5.00 -15.22 -11.16
N PHE A 126 4.75 -15.64 -12.40
CA PHE A 126 3.90 -14.90 -13.33
C PHE A 126 2.46 -14.80 -12.83
N LEU A 127 1.91 -15.89 -12.29
CA LEU A 127 0.56 -15.90 -11.72
C LEU A 127 0.46 -14.93 -10.53
N VAL A 128 1.38 -15.01 -9.57
CA VAL A 128 1.42 -14.11 -8.40
C VAL A 128 1.56 -12.65 -8.81
N PHE A 129 2.45 -12.37 -9.77
CA PHE A 129 2.63 -11.01 -10.29
C PHE A 129 1.38 -10.47 -10.97
N LEU A 130 0.75 -11.26 -11.86
CA LEU A 130 -0.48 -10.88 -12.55
C LEU A 130 -1.62 -10.56 -11.57
N LEU A 131 -1.77 -11.38 -10.52
CA LEU A 131 -2.81 -11.15 -9.52
C LEU A 131 -2.49 -9.95 -8.62
N ALA A 132 -1.22 -9.74 -8.27
CA ALA A 132 -0.80 -8.65 -7.39
C ALA A 132 -0.74 -7.28 -8.08
N VAL A 133 -0.62 -7.22 -9.42
CA VAL A 133 -0.60 -5.95 -10.17
C VAL A 133 -2.00 -5.41 -10.49
N VAL A 134 -3.07 -6.19 -10.27
CA VAL A 134 -4.45 -5.76 -10.53
C VAL A 134 -4.83 -4.46 -9.79
N PRO A 135 -4.53 -4.30 -8.49
CA PRO A 135 -4.83 -3.06 -7.77
C PRO A 135 -4.10 -1.84 -8.37
N PHE A 136 -2.87 -2.01 -8.86
CA PHE A 136 -2.12 -0.94 -9.52
C PHE A 136 -2.86 -0.44 -10.76
N GLY A 137 -3.27 -1.35 -11.66
CA GLY A 137 -3.99 -0.96 -12.88
C GLY A 137 -5.35 -0.32 -12.58
N MET A 138 -6.05 -0.83 -11.57
CA MET A 138 -7.38 -0.33 -11.24
C MET A 138 -7.38 1.01 -10.52
N ASN A 139 -6.44 1.24 -9.62
CA ASN A 139 -6.30 2.53 -8.94
C ASN A 139 -5.88 3.63 -9.93
N ILE A 140 -5.03 3.35 -10.92
CA ILE A 140 -4.74 4.34 -11.99
C ILE A 140 -6.04 4.78 -12.69
N TYR A 141 -6.94 3.84 -12.98
CA TYR A 141 -8.24 4.14 -13.59
C TYR A 141 -9.11 5.04 -12.72
N GLY A 142 -9.26 4.72 -11.44
CA GLY A 142 -10.02 5.56 -10.51
C GLY A 142 -9.38 6.94 -10.34
N ASP A 143 -8.09 6.95 -9.99
CA ASP A 143 -7.42 8.15 -9.49
C ASP A 143 -7.13 9.19 -10.57
N TYR A 144 -6.79 8.77 -11.81
CA TYR A 144 -6.37 9.71 -12.87
C TYR A 144 -7.37 9.90 -13.99
N TRP A 145 -8.20 8.89 -14.27
CA TRP A 145 -9.14 8.97 -15.38
C TRP A 145 -10.54 9.37 -14.94
N ASP A 146 -11.01 8.88 -13.79
CA ASP A 146 -12.36 9.18 -13.32
C ASP A 146 -12.42 10.32 -12.31
N ASN A 147 -11.39 10.45 -11.47
CA ASN A 147 -11.35 11.44 -10.42
C ASN A 147 -10.93 12.84 -10.90
N THR A 148 -11.71 13.83 -10.46
CA THR A 148 -11.42 15.26 -10.66
C THR A 148 -11.56 16.01 -9.34
N PHE A 149 -10.61 16.91 -9.06
CA PHE A 149 -10.68 17.75 -7.87
C PHE A 149 -11.33 19.09 -8.21
N GLN A 150 -12.30 19.50 -7.41
CA GLN A 150 -12.97 20.79 -7.48
C GLN A 150 -12.60 21.65 -6.28
N PHE A 151 -12.43 22.95 -6.53
CA PHE A 151 -12.15 23.95 -5.50
C PHE A 151 -13.48 24.45 -4.95
N VAL A 152 -13.79 24.13 -3.69
CA VAL A 152 -15.07 24.52 -3.08
C VAL A 152 -14.81 25.53 -1.96
N GLU A 153 -15.32 26.74 -2.17
CA GLU A 153 -15.38 27.76 -1.13
C GLU A 153 -16.62 27.52 -0.27
N MET A 154 -16.40 27.09 0.97
CA MET A 154 -17.50 26.99 1.92
C MET A 154 -17.63 28.31 2.68
N PRO A 155 -18.84 28.89 2.79
CA PRO A 155 -19.05 29.87 3.84
C PRO A 155 -18.74 29.13 5.15
N PHE A 156 -18.11 29.77 6.14
CA PHE A 156 -17.80 29.23 7.49
C PHE A 156 -16.79 28.06 7.65
N ALA A 157 -16.39 27.33 6.60
CA ALA A 157 -15.27 26.39 6.66
C ALA A 157 -14.17 26.84 5.70
N ALA A 158 -12.90 26.65 6.08
CA ALA A 158 -11.76 26.95 5.22
C ALA A 158 -11.91 26.32 3.81
N ILE A 159 -11.12 26.80 2.85
CA ILE A 159 -11.11 26.28 1.48
C ILE A 159 -10.84 24.77 1.51
N LEU A 160 -11.68 23.99 0.81
CA LEU A 160 -11.56 22.53 0.72
C LEU A 160 -11.43 22.08 -0.74
N CYS A 161 -10.60 21.06 -0.96
CA CYS A 161 -10.54 20.33 -2.22
C CYS A 161 -11.59 19.20 -2.16
N ALA A 162 -12.63 19.28 -2.97
CA ALA A 162 -13.63 18.23 -3.07
C ALA A 162 -13.27 17.29 -4.21
N GLU A 163 -13.22 15.99 -3.94
CA GLU A 163 -13.09 14.96 -4.95
C GLU A 163 -14.46 14.72 -5.62
N SER A 164 -14.46 14.65 -6.95
CA SER A 164 -15.63 14.34 -7.77
C SER A 164 -15.27 13.24 -8.76
N SER A 165 -15.97 12.10 -8.64
CA SER A 165 -15.88 10.95 -9.52
C SER A 165 -17.08 10.87 -10.47
N THR A 166 -16.88 10.35 -11.68
CA THR A 166 -17.98 10.10 -12.64
C THR A 166 -18.42 8.63 -12.66
N MET A 167 -17.68 7.75 -12.00
CA MET A 167 -18.00 6.34 -11.83
C MET A 167 -19.27 6.15 -10.98
N SER A 168 -20.13 5.24 -11.44
CA SER A 168 -21.27 4.79 -10.62
C SER A 168 -20.78 3.97 -9.44
N LEU A 169 -21.37 4.19 -8.26
CA LEU A 169 -21.10 3.42 -7.02
C LEU A 169 -21.15 1.89 -7.23
N SER A 170 -22.07 1.42 -8.08
CA SER A 170 -22.22 -0.02 -8.36
C SER A 170 -21.06 -0.61 -9.16
N LEU A 171 -20.42 0.17 -10.02
CA LEU A 171 -19.22 -0.26 -10.73
C LEU A 171 -18.03 -0.23 -9.77
N ASP A 172 -17.85 0.86 -9.03
CA ASP A 172 -16.76 1.00 -8.06
C ASP A 172 -16.68 -0.19 -7.08
N ILE A 173 -17.80 -0.54 -6.43
CA ILE A 173 -17.86 -1.68 -5.50
C ILE A 173 -17.45 -3.00 -6.19
N LYS A 174 -17.88 -3.23 -7.43
CA LYS A 174 -17.55 -4.46 -8.17
C LYS A 174 -16.07 -4.53 -8.51
N LEU A 175 -15.50 -3.42 -8.99
CA LEU A 175 -14.08 -3.33 -9.35
C LEU A 175 -13.20 -3.43 -8.09
N ALA A 176 -13.55 -2.74 -7.02
CA ALA A 176 -12.88 -2.83 -5.72
C ALA A 176 -12.95 -4.25 -5.12
N THR A 177 -14.06 -4.97 -5.32
CA THR A 177 -14.15 -6.37 -4.87
C THR A 177 -13.24 -7.27 -5.69
N ALA A 178 -13.23 -7.11 -7.01
CA ALA A 178 -12.39 -7.90 -7.91
C ALA A 178 -10.89 -7.71 -7.61
N THR A 179 -10.44 -6.47 -7.43
CA THR A 179 -9.03 -6.16 -7.09
C THR A 179 -8.62 -6.80 -5.78
N ARG A 180 -9.47 -6.70 -4.74
CA ARG A 180 -9.22 -7.31 -3.42
C ARG A 180 -9.14 -8.83 -3.50
N VAL A 181 -10.04 -9.47 -4.26
CA VAL A 181 -10.01 -10.93 -4.45
C VAL A 181 -8.72 -11.37 -5.15
N CYS A 182 -8.28 -10.66 -6.20
CA CYS A 182 -7.03 -10.95 -6.89
C CYS A 182 -5.82 -10.83 -5.95
N LEU A 183 -5.75 -9.74 -5.18
CA LEU A 183 -4.64 -9.50 -4.26
C LEU A 183 -4.58 -10.55 -3.15
N ILE A 184 -5.71 -10.84 -2.50
CA ILE A 184 -5.80 -11.87 -1.45
C ILE A 184 -5.40 -13.23 -2.00
N THR A 185 -5.84 -13.57 -3.21
CA THR A 185 -5.47 -14.84 -3.84
C THR A 185 -3.95 -14.91 -4.10
N SER A 186 -3.33 -13.80 -4.50
CA SER A 186 -1.87 -13.71 -4.66
C SER A 186 -1.14 -13.98 -3.35
N ASP A 187 -1.57 -13.33 -2.27
CA ASP A 187 -0.95 -13.46 -0.94
C ASP A 187 -1.11 -14.88 -0.39
N VAL A 188 -2.28 -15.51 -0.58
CA VAL A 188 -2.51 -16.91 -0.20
C VAL A 188 -1.54 -17.83 -0.94
N ILE A 189 -1.32 -17.63 -2.23
CA ILE A 189 -0.37 -18.44 -3.01
C ILE A 189 1.06 -18.24 -2.48
N VAL A 190 1.46 -17.01 -2.16
CA VAL A 190 2.79 -16.70 -1.60
C VAL A 190 2.97 -17.35 -0.23
N LEU A 191 1.94 -17.32 0.62
CA LEU A 191 1.96 -17.94 1.93
C LEU A 191 2.04 -19.47 1.82
N LEU A 192 1.19 -20.09 1.00
CA LEU A 192 1.21 -21.55 0.79
C LEU A 192 2.53 -22.03 0.21
N THR A 193 3.09 -21.32 -0.78
CA THR A 193 4.41 -21.65 -1.34
C THR A 193 5.52 -21.50 -0.32
N THR A 194 5.47 -20.45 0.52
CA THR A 194 6.42 -20.27 1.64
C THR A 194 6.31 -21.44 2.62
N TRP A 195 5.11 -21.76 3.08
CA TRP A 195 4.88 -22.81 4.07
C TRP A 195 5.31 -24.18 3.57
N ALA A 196 4.93 -24.54 2.34
CA ALA A 196 5.29 -25.82 1.74
C ALA A 196 6.82 -25.97 1.65
N LYS A 197 7.53 -24.92 1.20
CA LYS A 197 8.99 -24.95 1.04
C LYS A 197 9.72 -24.92 2.38
N SER A 198 9.27 -24.11 3.33
CA SER A 198 9.81 -24.09 4.68
C SER A 198 9.63 -25.43 5.39
N PHE A 199 8.48 -26.08 5.21
CA PHE A 199 8.22 -27.42 5.76
C PHE A 199 9.12 -28.50 5.14
N LEU A 200 9.29 -28.48 3.81
CA LEU A 200 10.19 -29.40 3.12
C LEU A 200 11.63 -29.24 3.62
N MET A 201 12.12 -28.00 3.72
CA MET A 201 13.45 -27.69 4.23
C MET A 201 13.64 -28.18 5.68
N TRP A 202 12.66 -27.97 6.55
CA TRP A 202 12.70 -28.45 7.93
C TRP A 202 12.74 -29.98 8.00
N ARG A 203 11.88 -30.65 7.23
CA ARG A 203 11.81 -32.12 7.19
C ARG A 203 13.15 -32.71 6.72
N ASP A 204 13.74 -32.14 5.68
CA ASP A 204 14.97 -32.64 5.10
C ASP A 204 16.17 -32.36 6.02
N ALA A 205 16.23 -31.20 6.69
CA ALA A 205 17.23 -30.91 7.71
C ALA A 205 17.15 -31.89 8.90
N ARG A 206 15.94 -32.21 9.37
CA ARG A 206 15.72 -33.17 10.46
C ARG A 206 16.13 -34.59 10.08
N ARG A 207 15.91 -35.00 8.82
CA ARG A 207 16.36 -36.30 8.29
C ARG A 207 17.89 -36.40 8.21
N LEU A 208 18.56 -35.29 7.91
CA LEU A 208 20.02 -35.22 7.81
C LEU A 208 20.71 -34.92 9.16
N GLY A 209 19.95 -34.80 10.25
CA GLY A 209 20.49 -34.46 11.57
C GLY A 209 21.09 -33.05 11.65
N ILE A 210 20.78 -32.17 10.67
CA ILE A 210 21.30 -30.80 10.62
C ILE A 210 20.38 -29.92 11.49
N PRO A 211 20.93 -29.17 12.46
CA PRO A 211 20.14 -28.22 13.21
C PRO A 211 19.64 -27.09 12.28
N ALA A 212 18.33 -27.02 12.06
CA ALA A 212 17.67 -25.94 11.32
C ALA A 212 16.81 -25.08 12.27
N PRO A 213 17.44 -24.26 13.14
CA PRO A 213 16.73 -23.47 14.15
C PRO A 213 15.76 -22.47 13.52
N LEU A 214 16.13 -21.85 12.39
CA LEU A 214 15.30 -20.86 11.70
C LEU A 214 14.01 -21.47 11.12
N ALA A 215 14.11 -22.63 10.45
CA ALA A 215 12.95 -23.33 9.89
C ALA A 215 12.03 -23.85 11.02
N THR A 216 12.61 -24.28 12.13
CA THR A 216 11.87 -24.76 13.31
C THR A 216 11.12 -23.62 14.00
N MET A 217 11.75 -22.45 14.15
CA MET A 217 11.09 -21.24 14.66
C MET A 217 9.98 -20.75 13.74
N LEU A 218 10.23 -20.65 12.42
CA LEU A 218 9.22 -20.21 11.45
C LEU A 218 7.98 -21.12 11.42
N LEU A 219 8.14 -22.44 11.55
CA LEU A 219 7.02 -23.38 11.62
C LEU A 219 6.26 -23.33 12.96
N ARG A 220 6.98 -23.08 14.06
CA ARG A 220 6.39 -22.95 15.39
C ARG A 220 5.60 -21.65 15.55
N ASP A 221 6.16 -20.54 15.10
CA ASP A 221 5.56 -19.21 15.30
C ASP A 221 4.59 -18.86 14.16
N GLY A 222 4.84 -19.32 12.93
CA GLY A 222 3.96 -19.09 11.78
C GLY A 222 2.62 -19.82 11.86
N THR A 223 2.50 -20.90 12.64
CA THR A 223 1.23 -21.60 12.87
C THR A 223 0.44 -21.04 14.04
N ALA A 224 1.09 -20.40 15.01
CA ALA A 224 0.45 -19.82 16.19
C ALA A 224 0.01 -18.36 16.00
N TYR A 225 0.65 -17.59 15.10
CA TYR A 225 0.30 -16.19 14.87
C TYR A 225 -0.91 -15.96 13.94
N PHE A 226 -1.37 -17.00 13.23
CA PHE A 226 -2.53 -16.94 12.32
C PHE A 226 -3.73 -17.78 12.80
N ALA A 227 -3.72 -18.23 14.06
CA ALA A 227 -4.82 -18.97 14.70
C ALA A 227 -5.44 -18.16 15.84
#